data_AF-A0A1B6VVJ7-F1
#
_entry.id   AF-A0A1B6VVJ7-F1
#
_cell.length_a   1.000
_cell.length_b   1.000
_cell.length_c   1.000
_cell.angle_alpha   90.00
_cell.angle_beta   90.00
_cell.angle_gamma   90.00
#
_symmetry.space_group_name_H-M   'P 1'
#
loop_
_entity.id
_entity.type
_entity.pdbx_description
1 polymer ?
#
loop_
_entity_poly.entity_id
_entity_poly.type
_entity_poly.pdbx_seq_one_letter_code
_entity_poly.pdbx_strand_id
1 'polypeptide(L)'
;MKKLLALLLLIPAIVLAKGTVTTGGFIGPSPSDFVDRFNGISSSYIQGMFPRIQLSNGKRVETKPLGHGVTLVLTKVPAGDAFKEITVRCTAVTSPERMRACSFGIMLTATSIDTSIRERDFTQVFSKAVDTGTAIHNQDGVDYRITVNRRNKSIVMTAAPDAPAVVEELSDEDDEDDFDTLQIIP
;
A
#
# COMPACT_ATOMS: atom_id res chain seq x y z
N MET A 1 54.72 -15.56 -41.20
CA MET A 1 53.51 -14.79 -40.85
C MET A 1 52.29 -15.67 -41.05
N LYS A 2 51.67 -16.19 -39.98
CA LYS A 2 50.37 -16.86 -40.03
C LYS A 2 49.55 -16.34 -38.84
N LYS A 3 48.59 -15.46 -39.13
CA LYS A 3 47.59 -15.00 -38.17
C LYS A 3 46.53 -16.10 -38.07
N LEU A 4 46.42 -16.76 -36.92
CA LEU A 4 45.25 -17.57 -36.59
C LEU A 4 44.29 -16.67 -35.81
N LEU A 5 43.19 -16.31 -36.45
CA LEU A 5 42.09 -15.54 -35.88
C LEU A 5 41.25 -16.53 -35.06
N ALA A 6 41.36 -16.48 -33.74
CA ALA A 6 40.47 -17.24 -32.85
C ALA A 6 39.14 -16.47 -32.72
N LEU A 7 38.09 -16.99 -33.35
CA LEU A 7 36.74 -16.47 -33.23
C LEU A 7 36.16 -16.95 -31.89
N LEU A 8 36.11 -16.07 -30.88
CA LEU A 8 35.38 -16.34 -29.64
C LEU A 8 33.87 -16.27 -29.93
N LEU A 9 33.22 -17.43 -29.89
CA LEU A 9 31.75 -17.54 -29.82
C LEU A 9 31.30 -17.02 -28.45
N LEU A 10 30.73 -15.81 -28.40
CA LEU A 10 29.94 -15.37 -27.26
C LEU A 10 28.58 -16.09 -27.30
N ILE A 11 28.40 -17.07 -26.41
CA ILE A 11 27.08 -17.64 -26.13
C ILE A 11 26.35 -16.64 -25.23
N PRO A 12 25.21 -16.06 -25.64
CA PRO A 12 24.38 -15.28 -24.73
C PRO A 12 23.84 -16.24 -23.67
N ALA A 13 24.18 -16.01 -22.40
CA ALA A 13 23.54 -16.69 -21.29
C ALA A 13 22.05 -16.31 -21.31
N ILE A 14 21.21 -17.27 -21.68
CA ILE A 14 19.75 -17.14 -21.54
C ILE A 14 19.49 -17.17 -20.04
N VAL A 15 19.32 -16.00 -19.43
CA VAL A 15 18.77 -15.89 -18.09
C VAL A 15 17.29 -16.23 -18.23
N LEU A 16 16.92 -17.48 -17.94
CA LEU A 16 15.53 -17.86 -17.74
C LEU A 16 15.00 -17.01 -16.58
N ALA A 17 14.15 -16.04 -16.92
CA ALA A 17 13.45 -15.23 -15.95
C ALA A 17 12.40 -16.14 -15.29
N LYS A 18 12.76 -16.78 -14.16
CA LYS A 18 11.80 -17.50 -13.34
C LYS A 18 10.70 -16.54 -12.93
N GLY A 19 9.46 -16.84 -13.31
CA GLY A 19 8.30 -16.10 -12.88
C GLY A 19 8.16 -16.21 -11.36
N THR A 20 7.87 -15.09 -10.70
CA THR A 20 7.49 -15.11 -9.27
C THR A 20 6.10 -14.52 -9.14
N VAL A 21 5.28 -15.12 -8.29
CA VAL A 21 3.97 -14.57 -7.90
C VAL A 21 4.08 -14.08 -6.47
N THR A 22 3.68 -12.82 -6.24
CA THR A 22 3.56 -12.27 -4.88
C THR A 22 2.08 -12.26 -4.48
N THR A 23 1.74 -12.98 -3.40
CA THR A 23 0.40 -13.00 -2.82
C THR A 23 0.39 -12.31 -1.45
N GLY A 24 -0.69 -11.59 -1.14
CA GLY A 24 -0.82 -10.86 0.12
C GLY A 24 0.21 -9.72 0.32
N GLY A 25 0.26 -9.16 1.53
CA GLY A 25 1.21 -8.10 1.87
C GLY A 25 0.98 -6.76 1.17
N PHE A 26 -0.25 -6.51 0.75
CA PHE A 26 -0.72 -5.23 0.24
C PHE A 26 -2.13 -4.96 0.76
N ILE A 27 -2.52 -3.68 0.76
CA ILE A 27 -3.88 -3.27 1.06
C ILE A 27 -4.56 -2.77 -0.22
N GLY A 28 -5.81 -3.19 -0.41
CA GLY A 28 -6.73 -2.52 -1.32
C GLY A 28 -7.15 -1.16 -0.74
N PRO A 29 -7.74 -0.25 -1.54
CA PRO A 29 -8.09 -0.37 -2.95
C PRO A 29 -6.91 -0.02 -3.86
N SER A 30 -7.12 0.03 -5.18
CA SER A 30 -6.10 0.54 -6.10
C SER A 30 -5.75 2.00 -5.78
N PRO A 31 -4.54 2.47 -6.12
CA PRO A 31 -4.16 3.86 -6.01
C PRO A 31 -5.12 4.86 -6.67
N SER A 32 -5.73 4.53 -7.81
CA SER A 32 -6.73 5.39 -8.44
C SER A 32 -8.00 5.48 -7.60
N ASP A 33 -8.51 4.33 -7.16
CA ASP A 33 -9.76 4.24 -6.39
C ASP A 33 -9.61 4.94 -5.03
N PHE A 34 -8.45 4.79 -4.39
CA PHE A 34 -8.14 5.52 -3.17
C PHE A 34 -8.21 7.03 -3.40
N VAL A 35 -7.60 7.53 -4.47
CA VAL A 35 -7.58 8.97 -4.79
C VAL A 35 -8.98 9.49 -5.08
N ASP A 36 -9.78 8.73 -5.82
CA ASP A 36 -11.15 9.11 -6.17
C ASP A 36 -12.04 9.15 -4.92
N ARG A 37 -11.95 8.14 -4.05
CA ARG A 37 -12.65 8.12 -2.76
C ARG A 37 -12.20 9.26 -1.86
N PHE A 38 -10.89 9.46 -1.70
CA PHE A 38 -10.34 10.52 -0.87
C PHE A 38 -10.84 11.90 -1.32
N ASN A 39 -10.71 12.19 -2.62
CA ASN A 39 -11.14 13.46 -3.19
C ASN A 39 -12.67 13.64 -3.18
N GLY A 40 -13.41 12.55 -3.39
CA GLY A 40 -14.87 12.55 -3.30
C GLY A 40 -15.33 12.92 -1.90
N ILE A 41 -14.88 12.20 -0.88
CA ILE A 41 -15.22 12.45 0.53
C ILE A 41 -14.76 13.84 0.95
N SER A 42 -13.53 14.25 0.59
CA SER A 42 -13.00 15.55 0.97
C SER A 42 -13.82 16.71 0.40
N SER A 43 -14.32 16.57 -0.84
CA SER A 43 -15.14 17.58 -1.51
C SER A 43 -16.58 17.66 -1.01
N SER A 44 -17.14 16.57 -0.49
CA SER A 44 -18.54 16.49 -0.07
C SER A 44 -18.75 16.77 1.42
N TYR A 45 -17.85 16.32 2.30
CA TYR A 45 -18.10 16.29 3.75
C TYR A 45 -17.26 17.28 4.56
N ILE A 46 -16.08 17.69 4.05
CA ILE A 46 -15.11 18.51 4.79
C ILE A 46 -14.57 19.64 3.91
N GLN A 47 -15.45 20.27 3.13
CA GLN A 47 -15.09 21.31 2.16
C GLN A 47 -14.08 22.31 2.72
N GLY A 48 -12.92 22.39 2.07
CA GLY A 48 -11.86 23.33 2.41
C GLY A 48 -10.89 22.88 3.51
N MET A 49 -11.11 21.75 4.19
CA MET A 49 -10.20 21.28 5.23
C MET A 49 -8.92 20.65 4.65
N PHE A 50 -9.06 19.84 3.60
CA PHE A 50 -7.92 19.20 2.93
C PHE A 50 -7.96 19.45 1.41
N PRO A 51 -6.78 19.64 0.78
CA PRO A 51 -6.70 19.75 -0.65
C PRO A 51 -7.00 18.42 -1.33
N ARG A 52 -7.41 18.49 -2.60
CA ARG A 52 -7.43 17.30 -3.45
C ARG A 52 -6.01 16.78 -3.64
N ILE A 53 -5.88 15.47 -3.71
CA ILE A 53 -4.62 14.78 -3.98
C ILE A 53 -4.62 14.16 -5.37
N GLN A 54 -3.42 13.96 -5.91
CA GLN A 54 -3.16 13.20 -7.13
C GLN A 54 -1.89 12.39 -6.94
N LEU A 55 -1.82 11.23 -7.58
CA LEU A 55 -0.64 10.36 -7.56
C LEU A 55 0.03 10.31 -8.93
N SER A 56 1.35 10.31 -8.91
CA SER A 56 2.24 10.07 -10.04
C SER A 56 2.42 8.58 -10.23
N ASN A 57 2.30 8.11 -11.47
CA ASN A 57 2.47 6.69 -11.79
C ASN A 57 3.90 6.18 -11.53
N GLY A 58 4.92 7.04 -11.68
CA GLY A 58 6.33 6.66 -11.51
C GLY A 58 6.88 6.70 -10.08
N LYS A 59 6.10 7.13 -9.07
CA LYS A 59 6.59 7.26 -7.69
C LYS A 59 6.09 6.12 -6.83
N ARG A 60 7.03 5.40 -6.20
CA ARG A 60 6.74 4.35 -5.21
C ARG A 60 6.28 4.91 -3.87
N VAL A 61 6.88 6.01 -3.43
CA VAL A 61 6.51 6.70 -2.19
C VAL A 61 6.08 8.13 -2.53
N GLU A 62 4.93 8.52 -2.03
CA GLU A 62 4.37 9.85 -2.23
C GLU A 62 3.98 10.50 -0.91
N THR A 63 4.43 11.73 -0.72
CA THR A 63 4.12 12.55 0.45
C THR A 63 3.25 13.71 0.03
N LYS A 64 2.06 13.82 0.63
CA LYS A 64 1.07 14.86 0.35
C LYS A 64 0.83 15.69 1.63
N PRO A 65 1.32 16.94 1.70
CA PRO A 65 0.95 17.82 2.79
C PRO A 65 -0.52 18.21 2.62
N LEU A 66 -1.34 17.90 3.63
CA LEU A 66 -2.77 18.22 3.59
C LEU A 66 -3.11 19.54 4.28
N GLY A 67 -2.15 20.14 4.99
CA GLY A 67 -2.36 21.35 5.80
C GLY A 67 -2.67 21.01 7.26
N HIS A 68 -2.76 22.03 8.11
CA HIS A 68 -3.07 21.90 9.55
C HIS A 68 -2.19 20.90 10.32
N GLY A 69 -0.94 20.70 9.87
CA GLY A 69 0.00 19.76 10.47
C GLY A 69 -0.22 18.29 10.08
N VAL A 70 -1.12 18.01 9.14
CA VAL A 70 -1.43 16.68 8.62
C VAL A 70 -0.66 16.42 7.32
N THR A 71 -0.03 15.26 7.22
CA THR A 71 0.69 14.77 6.05
C THR A 71 0.28 13.34 5.75
N LEU A 72 -0.10 13.07 4.51
CA LEU A 72 -0.39 11.73 4.01
C LEU A 72 0.84 11.17 3.29
N VAL A 73 1.24 9.94 3.63
CA VAL A 73 2.35 9.22 3.01
C VAL A 73 1.80 7.93 2.44
N LEU A 74 2.00 7.71 1.14
CA LEU A 74 1.45 6.59 0.39
C LEU A 74 2.61 5.79 -0.17
N THR A 75 2.70 4.51 0.18
CA THR A 75 3.76 3.60 -0.28
C THR A 75 3.13 2.52 -1.15
N LYS A 76 3.43 2.53 -2.45
CA LYS A 76 2.97 1.52 -3.42
C LYS A 76 3.84 0.27 -3.37
N VAL A 77 3.26 -0.87 -3.73
CA VAL A 77 4.05 -2.09 -3.96
C VAL A 77 4.96 -1.91 -5.19
N PRO A 78 6.16 -2.54 -5.23
CA PRO A 78 7.08 -2.40 -6.36
C PRO A 78 6.55 -2.92 -7.70
N ALA A 79 5.71 -3.95 -7.66
CA ALA A 79 5.11 -4.61 -8.82
C ALA A 79 3.63 -4.87 -8.53
N GLY A 80 2.77 -3.91 -8.86
CA GLY A 80 1.32 -4.02 -8.66
C GLY A 80 0.63 -2.68 -8.52
N ASP A 81 -0.69 -2.69 -8.66
CA ASP A 81 -1.56 -1.52 -8.51
C ASP A 81 -2.22 -1.52 -7.12
N ALA A 82 -1.39 -1.53 -6.08
CA ALA A 82 -1.82 -1.60 -4.69
C ALA A 82 -0.86 -0.84 -3.76
N PHE A 83 -1.27 -0.66 -2.50
CA PHE A 83 -0.43 -0.06 -1.48
C PHE A 83 0.23 -1.12 -0.60
N LYS A 84 1.50 -0.92 -0.29
CA LYS A 84 2.19 -1.62 0.81
C LYS A 84 1.78 -1.04 2.16
N GLU A 85 1.67 0.29 2.22
CA GLU A 85 1.34 1.02 3.45
C GLU A 85 0.78 2.40 3.11
N ILE A 86 -0.18 2.86 3.91
CA ILE A 86 -0.63 4.26 3.91
C ILE A 86 -0.51 4.81 5.32
N THR A 87 0.18 5.94 5.46
CA THR A 87 0.48 6.55 6.75
C THR A 87 -0.02 7.99 6.80
N VAL A 88 -0.79 8.34 7.82
CA VAL A 88 -1.16 9.71 8.18
C VAL A 88 -0.29 10.18 9.33
N ARG A 89 0.41 11.29 9.15
CA ARG A 89 1.25 11.93 10.18
C ARG A 89 0.63 13.25 10.57
N CYS A 90 0.27 13.38 11.83
CA CYS A 90 -0.14 14.63 12.45
C CYS A 90 0.98 15.15 13.33
N THR A 91 1.38 16.40 13.14
CA THR A 91 2.47 17.04 13.88
C THR A 91 1.99 18.27 14.63
N ALA A 92 2.60 18.54 15.79
CA ALA A 92 2.27 19.68 16.63
C ALA A 92 0.76 19.80 16.88
N VAL A 93 0.17 18.70 17.35
CA VAL A 93 -1.25 18.59 17.71
C VAL A 93 -1.48 19.26 19.06
N THR A 94 -1.41 20.59 19.07
CA THR A 94 -1.45 21.42 20.29
C THR A 94 -2.73 22.25 20.42
N SER A 95 -3.55 22.34 19.37
CA SER A 95 -4.81 23.08 19.37
C SER A 95 -6.01 22.18 19.03
N PRO A 96 -7.23 22.55 19.44
CA PRO A 96 -8.45 21.83 19.06
C PRO A 96 -8.62 21.71 17.54
N GLU A 97 -8.25 22.75 16.79
CA GLU A 97 -8.30 22.76 15.33
C GLU A 97 -7.37 21.70 14.72
N ARG A 98 -6.12 21.62 15.19
CA ARG A 98 -5.16 20.63 14.71
C ARG A 98 -5.52 19.21 15.13
N MET A 99 -6.08 19.04 16.33
CA MET A 99 -6.61 17.75 16.77
C MET A 99 -7.76 17.29 15.89
N ARG A 100 -8.69 18.20 15.57
CA ARG A 100 -9.82 17.94 14.67
C ARG A 100 -9.36 17.61 13.25
N ALA A 101 -8.41 18.37 12.70
CA ALA A 101 -7.81 18.05 11.42
C ALA A 101 -7.14 16.67 11.46
N CYS A 102 -6.37 16.36 12.51
CA CYS A 102 -5.76 15.05 12.64
C CYS A 102 -6.78 13.91 12.67
N SER A 103 -7.84 14.02 13.49
CA SER A 103 -8.88 12.99 13.58
C SER A 103 -9.60 12.81 12.24
N PHE A 104 -9.92 13.91 11.55
CA PHE A 104 -10.55 13.84 10.22
C PHE A 104 -9.60 13.26 9.16
N GLY A 105 -8.32 13.63 9.17
CA GLY A 105 -7.35 13.08 8.21
C GLY A 105 -7.17 11.58 8.38
N ILE A 106 -7.17 11.11 9.64
CA ILE A 106 -7.12 9.70 9.98
C ILE A 106 -8.39 8.98 9.52
N MET A 107 -9.58 9.50 9.86
CA MET A 107 -10.85 8.90 9.45
C MET A 107 -11.04 8.88 7.94
N LEU A 108 -10.80 10.01 7.27
CA LEU A 108 -10.87 10.14 5.80
C LEU A 108 -9.99 9.10 5.13
N THR A 109 -8.75 8.94 5.61
CA THR A 109 -7.82 7.97 5.03
C THR A 109 -8.32 6.54 5.25
N ALA A 110 -8.78 6.22 6.47
CA ALA A 110 -9.33 4.91 6.78
C ALA A 110 -10.54 4.57 5.89
N THR A 111 -11.52 5.46 5.78
CA THR A 111 -12.71 5.27 4.93
C THR A 111 -12.39 5.24 3.43
N SER A 112 -11.31 5.92 3.00
CA SER A 112 -10.84 5.84 1.61
C SER A 112 -10.21 4.48 1.29
N ILE A 113 -9.64 3.81 2.31
CA ILE A 113 -9.14 2.43 2.21
C ILE A 113 -10.32 1.47 2.21
N ASP A 114 -11.13 1.52 3.26
CA ASP A 114 -12.25 0.60 3.44
C ASP A 114 -13.53 1.38 3.79
N THR A 115 -14.49 1.32 2.87
CA THR A 115 -15.80 2.00 2.99
C THR A 115 -16.70 1.36 4.05
N SER A 116 -16.37 0.18 4.55
CA SER A 116 -17.11 -0.52 5.60
C SER A 116 -16.68 -0.09 7.01
N ILE A 117 -15.61 0.71 7.15
CA ILE A 117 -15.18 1.24 8.45
C ILE A 117 -16.29 2.04 9.09
N ARG A 118 -16.69 1.58 10.29
CA ARG A 118 -17.67 2.28 11.12
C ARG A 118 -16.97 3.38 11.89
N GLU A 119 -17.38 4.63 11.66
CA GLU A 119 -16.83 5.83 12.33
C GLU A 119 -16.77 5.69 13.86
N ARG A 120 -17.79 5.06 14.46
CA ARG A 120 -17.88 4.81 15.89
C ARG A 120 -16.70 3.98 16.41
N ASP A 121 -16.39 2.88 15.72
CA ASP A 121 -15.35 1.94 16.15
C ASP A 121 -13.97 2.60 16.01
N PHE A 122 -13.76 3.30 14.90
CA PHE A 122 -12.50 3.98 14.63
C PHE A 122 -12.26 5.16 15.58
N THR A 123 -13.32 5.86 16.00
CA THR A 123 -13.26 6.89 17.05
C THR A 123 -12.86 6.31 18.40
N GLN A 124 -13.37 5.11 18.74
CA GLN A 124 -12.97 4.41 19.97
C GLN A 124 -11.49 4.00 19.92
N VAL A 125 -11.01 3.53 18.77
CA VAL A 125 -9.60 3.17 18.57
C VAL A 125 -8.71 4.40 18.72
N PHE A 126 -9.10 5.54 18.12
CA PHE A 126 -8.39 6.80 18.28
C PHE A 126 -8.34 7.25 19.75
N SER A 127 -9.47 7.21 20.45
CA SER A 127 -9.55 7.58 21.87
C SER A 127 -8.65 6.69 22.73
N LYS A 128 -8.70 5.37 22.50
CA LYS A 128 -7.81 4.40 23.16
C LYS A 128 -6.34 4.71 22.90
N ALA A 129 -5.96 5.08 21.68
CA ALA A 129 -4.58 5.45 21.36
C ALA A 129 -4.15 6.75 22.07
N VAL A 130 -5.05 7.73 22.20
CA VAL A 130 -4.79 8.95 22.99
C VAL A 130 -4.53 8.62 24.45
N ASP A 131 -5.28 7.68 25.03
CA ASP A 131 -5.19 7.30 26.44
C ASP A 131 -3.99 6.40 26.76
N THR A 132 -3.68 5.47 25.88
CA THR A 132 -2.67 4.41 26.11
C THR A 132 -1.35 4.65 25.36
N GLY A 133 -1.33 5.58 24.41
CA GLY A 133 -0.20 5.83 23.52
C GLY A 133 -0.26 5.02 22.22
N THR A 134 -1.02 3.92 22.14
CA THR A 134 -1.21 3.16 20.90
C THR A 134 -2.48 2.33 20.89
N ALA A 135 -3.11 2.19 19.73
CA ALA A 135 -4.19 1.24 19.52
C ALA A 135 -4.12 0.67 18.09
N ILE A 136 -4.64 -0.53 17.92
CA ILE A 136 -4.74 -1.21 16.62
C ILE A 136 -6.19 -1.63 16.42
N HIS A 137 -6.70 -1.38 15.21
CA HIS A 137 -7.96 -1.92 14.70
C HIS A 137 -7.63 -2.79 13.50
N ASN A 138 -8.07 -4.04 13.49
CA ASN A 138 -7.94 -4.92 12.34
C ASN A 138 -9.30 -5.05 11.67
N GLN A 139 -9.34 -4.82 10.35
CA GLN A 139 -10.55 -4.96 9.55
C GLN A 139 -10.17 -5.32 8.11
N ASP A 140 -10.85 -6.33 7.55
CA ASP A 140 -10.71 -6.78 6.17
C ASP A 140 -9.26 -6.99 5.70
N GLY A 141 -8.42 -7.58 6.57
CA GLY A 141 -7.01 -7.85 6.26
C GLY A 141 -6.08 -6.64 6.41
N VAL A 142 -6.57 -5.53 6.99
CA VAL A 142 -5.82 -4.29 7.20
C VAL A 142 -5.71 -3.97 8.69
N ASP A 143 -4.47 -3.78 9.14
CA ASP A 143 -4.14 -3.27 10.46
C ASP A 143 -4.04 -1.74 10.42
N TYR A 144 -4.97 -1.06 11.09
CA TYR A 144 -4.96 0.38 11.34
C TYR A 144 -4.36 0.66 12.72
N ARG A 145 -3.06 0.92 12.76
CA ARG A 145 -2.33 1.25 13.99
C ARG A 145 -2.25 2.75 14.20
N ILE A 146 -2.77 3.24 15.31
CA ILE A 146 -2.64 4.62 15.75
C ILE A 146 -1.62 4.68 16.89
N THR A 147 -0.65 5.58 16.78
CA THR A 147 0.37 5.82 17.81
C THR A 147 0.39 7.30 18.18
N VAL A 148 0.35 7.58 19.47
CA VAL A 148 0.35 8.94 20.03
C VAL A 148 1.64 9.16 20.81
N ASN A 149 2.45 10.09 20.33
CA ASN A 149 3.63 10.53 21.07
C ASN A 149 3.31 11.87 21.76
N ARG A 150 3.13 11.79 23.08
CA ARG A 150 2.76 12.94 23.92
C ARG A 150 3.90 13.94 24.09
N ARG A 151 5.16 13.53 23.88
CA ARG A 151 6.35 14.38 24.04
C ARG A 151 6.51 15.33 22.87
N ASN A 152 6.42 14.80 21.64
CA ASN A 152 6.53 15.60 20.41
C ASN A 152 5.17 16.10 19.88
N LYS A 153 4.08 15.81 20.59
CA LYS A 153 2.70 16.16 20.22
C LYS A 153 2.36 15.69 18.80
N SER A 154 2.72 14.45 18.48
CA SER A 154 2.43 13.83 17.19
C SER A 154 1.49 12.64 17.32
N ILE A 155 0.65 12.45 16.31
CA ILE A 155 -0.18 11.25 16.14
C ILE A 155 0.17 10.68 14.77
N VAL A 156 0.35 9.36 14.70
CA VAL A 156 0.58 8.65 13.45
C VAL A 156 -0.44 7.54 13.34
N MET A 157 -1.16 7.49 12.23
CA MET A 157 -1.91 6.31 11.84
C MET A 157 -1.20 5.63 10.68
N THR A 158 -1.02 4.32 10.78
CA THR A 158 -0.44 3.49 9.73
C THR A 158 -1.45 2.38 9.41
N ALA A 159 -1.86 2.32 8.15
CA ALA A 159 -2.62 1.22 7.57
C ALA A 159 -1.68 0.33 6.77
N ALA A 160 -1.62 -0.94 7.13
CA ALA A 160 -0.75 -1.94 6.53
C ALA A 160 -1.49 -3.30 6.46
N PRO A 161 -1.10 -4.21 5.56
CA PRO A 161 -1.66 -5.55 5.55
C PRO A 161 -1.37 -6.24 6.88
N ASP A 162 -2.32 -7.01 7.40
CA ASP A 162 -2.17 -7.75 8.65
C ASP A 162 -1.27 -9.00 8.51
N ALA A 163 -1.11 -9.48 7.28
CA ALA A 163 -0.19 -10.55 6.90
C ALA A 163 0.91 -10.06 5.95
N PRO A 164 2.14 -10.60 6.05
CA PRO A 164 3.22 -10.28 5.12
C PRO A 164 2.93 -10.82 3.71
N ALA A 165 3.65 -10.28 2.72
CA ALA A 165 3.65 -10.84 1.37
C ALA A 165 4.33 -12.21 1.36
N VAL A 166 3.77 -13.15 0.62
CA VAL A 166 4.37 -14.43 0.29
C VAL A 166 4.82 -14.38 -1.17
N VAL A 167 6.06 -14.81 -1.44
CA VAL A 167 6.61 -14.89 -2.79
C VAL A 167 6.77 -16.36 -3.13
N GLU A 168 6.07 -16.79 -4.17
CA GLU A 168 6.13 -18.15 -4.69
C GLU A 168 6.84 -18.12 -6.05
N GLU A 169 7.82 -19.00 -6.23
CA GLU A 169 8.42 -19.25 -7.55
C GLU A 169 7.44 -20.06 -8.37
N LEU A 170 7.12 -19.61 -9.58
CA LEU A 170 6.43 -20.47 -10.54
C LEU A 170 7.45 -21.53 -10.95
N SER A 171 7.18 -22.79 -10.60
CA SER A 171 7.93 -23.90 -11.14
C SER A 171 7.62 -23.96 -12.63
N ASP A 172 8.67 -23.91 -13.45
CA ASP A 172 8.62 -24.39 -14.83
C ASP A 172 8.45 -25.92 -14.74
N GLU A 173 7.24 -26.39 -14.43
CA GLU A 173 6.91 -27.78 -14.73
C GLU A 173 6.85 -27.86 -16.25
N ASP A 174 7.90 -28.42 -16.85
CA ASP A 174 7.87 -28.88 -18.22
C ASP A 174 6.69 -29.87 -18.33
N ASP A 175 5.56 -29.39 -18.83
CA ASP A 175 4.54 -30.24 -19.42
C ASP A 175 5.19 -30.92 -20.63
N GLU A 176 6.00 -31.96 -20.40
CA GLU A 176 6.35 -32.91 -21.44
C GLU A 176 5.04 -33.57 -21.86
N ASP A 177 4.46 -33.05 -22.94
CA ASP A 177 3.38 -33.67 -23.69
C ASP A 177 3.75 -35.12 -23.99
N ASP A 178 3.26 -36.05 -23.17
CA ASP A 178 3.11 -37.46 -23.53
C ASP A 178 2.09 -37.52 -24.69
N PHE A 179 2.59 -37.28 -25.91
CA PHE A 179 1.91 -37.68 -27.13
C PHE A 179 1.90 -39.21 -27.19
N ASP A 180 0.92 -39.79 -26.49
CA ASP A 180 0.54 -41.18 -26.64
C ASP A 180 0.23 -41.41 -28.13
N THR A 181 1.07 -42.24 -28.74
CA THR A 181 0.96 -42.62 -30.14
C THR A 181 -0.32 -43.41 -30.33
N LEU A 182 -1.33 -42.79 -30.94
CA LEU A 182 -2.52 -43.46 -31.46
C LEU A 182 -2.09 -44.50 -32.53
N GLN A 183 -1.88 -45.74 -32.09
CA GLN A 183 -1.80 -46.89 -32.99
C GLN A 183 -3.17 -47.12 -33.62
N ILE A 184 -3.31 -46.74 -34.90
CA ILE A 184 -4.39 -47.21 -35.75
C ILE A 184 -4.05 -48.66 -36.13
N ILE A 185 -4.74 -49.63 -35.54
CA ILE A 185 -4.67 -51.04 -35.93
C ILE A 185 -5.61 -51.23 -37.15
N PRO A 186 -5.15 -51.90 -38.23
CA PRO A 186 -5.89 -52.05 -39.49
C PRO A 186 -7.18 -52.89 -39.39
#